data_AF-A0A384JBM7-F1
#
_entry.id   AF-A0A384JBM7-F1
#
_cell.length_a   1.000
_cell.length_b   1.000
_cell.length_c   1.000
_cell.angle_alpha   90.00
_cell.angle_beta   90.00
_cell.angle_gamma   90.00
#
_symmetry.space_group_name_H-M   'P 1'
#
loop_
_entity.id
_entity.type
_entity.pdbx_description
1 polymer ?
#
loop_
_entity_poly.entity_id
_entity_poly.type
_entity_poly.pdbx_seq_one_letter_code
_entity_poly.pdbx_strand_id
1 'polypeptide(L)'
;MPPANSPWGKKAQQKKPLNTFPSLKNNDIANDSPKSPYQETQDDELIALASIYGDDFRRIETHQSAWKKSEPSFEIFIKTSDEDFSVTLGVTLTLTYPKSAPLLTLKNTDGLRESTKFKLQKIIETLPKELIKEEQAMIMEIVTACQEVLEQAAEAKAAGRELPTLQEERAAHEAAAAQILEDQRLEEEKKKIVSLPLKSAKFIIGWSPRKKRECLAPWCKMS
;
A
#
# COMPACT_ATOMS: atom_id res chain seq x y z
N MET A 1 32.60 19.23 93.81
CA MET A 1 34.02 18.87 93.55
C MET A 1 34.03 17.68 92.60
N PRO A 2 34.65 17.76 91.42
CA PRO A 2 34.88 16.61 90.54
C PRO A 2 36.28 16.01 90.78
N PRO A 3 36.52 14.71 90.52
CA PRO A 3 37.87 14.22 90.31
C PRO A 3 38.23 14.23 88.80
N ALA A 4 39.41 14.77 88.53
CA ALA A 4 40.06 14.79 87.24
C ALA A 4 40.67 13.42 86.89
N ASN A 5 40.67 13.07 85.60
CA ASN A 5 41.69 12.21 85.00
C ASN A 5 42.01 12.75 83.60
N SER A 6 43.25 13.20 83.45
CA SER A 6 43.93 13.43 82.17
C SER A 6 44.90 12.26 81.97
N PRO A 7 45.30 11.87 80.73
CA PRO A 7 46.51 12.50 80.22
C PRO A 7 46.61 12.63 78.68
N TRP A 8 47.53 13.51 78.31
CA TRP A 8 48.00 13.92 76.99
C TRP A 8 48.43 12.80 76.02
N GLY A 9 48.16 13.01 74.74
CA GLY A 9 48.89 12.42 73.61
C GLY A 9 48.83 13.34 72.37
N LYS A 10 49.87 14.14 72.15
CA LYS A 10 50.05 14.94 70.91
C LYS A 10 50.86 14.15 69.88
N LYS A 11 50.69 14.55 68.61
CA LYS A 11 51.41 14.25 67.34
C LYS A 11 50.67 13.21 66.47
N ALA A 12 50.48 13.39 65.15
CA ALA A 12 51.28 14.11 64.17
C ALA A 12 50.42 14.75 63.04
N GLN A 13 50.85 15.90 62.54
CA GLN A 13 50.40 16.46 61.27
C GLN A 13 50.95 15.60 60.13
N GLN A 14 50.09 14.95 59.35
CA GLN A 14 50.44 14.42 58.04
C GLN A 14 49.99 15.40 56.95
N LYS A 15 50.96 15.75 56.11
CA LYS A 15 50.81 16.59 54.92
C LYS A 15 50.04 15.81 53.83
N LYS A 16 49.27 16.58 53.05
CA LYS A 16 48.34 16.19 51.97
C LYS A 16 48.98 15.24 50.93
N PRO A 17 48.15 14.50 50.16
CA PRO A 17 48.04 14.93 48.77
C PRO A 17 46.60 15.26 48.36
N LEU A 18 46.51 16.42 47.72
CA LEU A 18 45.44 16.85 46.84
C LEU A 18 45.28 15.81 45.72
N ASN A 19 44.20 15.05 45.75
CA ASN A 19 43.63 14.31 44.62
C ASN A 19 42.16 14.00 44.95
N THR A 20 41.35 15.06 45.06
CA THR A 20 39.89 14.94 45.11
C THR A 20 39.38 15.27 43.72
N PHE A 21 39.57 14.34 42.78
CA PHE A 21 38.66 14.26 41.64
C PHE A 21 37.29 13.90 42.20
N PRO A 22 36.21 14.65 41.88
CA PRO A 22 34.88 14.20 42.25
C PRO A 22 34.59 12.95 41.42
N SER A 23 34.48 11.80 42.08
CA SER A 23 33.89 10.63 41.45
C SER A 23 32.51 11.03 40.95
N LEU A 24 32.36 11.14 39.62
CA LEU A 24 31.08 11.09 38.96
C LEU A 24 30.45 9.78 39.42
N LYS A 25 29.42 9.90 40.26
CA LYS A 25 28.51 8.78 40.51
C LYS A 25 27.84 8.53 39.17
N ASN A 26 28.37 7.57 38.41
CA ASN A 26 27.66 7.00 37.28
C ASN A 26 26.38 6.40 37.88
N ASN A 27 25.31 7.18 37.85
CA ASN A 27 23.95 6.72 38.09
C ASN A 27 23.40 5.98 36.85
N ASP A 28 24.29 5.53 35.96
CA ASP A 28 23.97 4.58 34.90
C ASP A 28 23.92 3.16 35.48
N ILE A 29 23.23 2.99 36.61
CA ILE A 29 22.60 1.70 36.89
C ILE A 29 21.40 1.68 35.96
N ALA A 30 21.69 1.33 34.70
CA ALA A 30 20.68 0.84 33.79
C ALA A 30 19.86 -0.18 34.58
N ASN A 31 18.55 0.03 34.56
CA ASN A 31 17.55 -0.78 35.22
C ASN A 31 17.60 -2.18 34.57
N ASP A 32 18.55 -3.02 34.98
CA ASP A 32 18.86 -4.33 34.42
C ASP A 32 17.88 -5.38 34.96
N SER A 33 16.60 -5.02 34.95
CA SER A 33 15.55 -6.03 35.00
C SER A 33 15.65 -6.84 33.71
N PRO A 34 15.58 -8.19 33.76
CA PRO A 34 15.64 -9.01 32.55
C PRO A 34 14.56 -8.53 31.59
N LYS A 35 14.98 -7.98 30.45
CA LYS A 35 14.05 -7.55 29.39
C LYS A 35 13.36 -8.79 28.86
N SER A 36 12.07 -8.66 28.53
CA SER A 36 11.41 -9.74 27.81
C SER A 36 12.02 -9.85 26.41
N PRO A 37 12.03 -11.04 25.79
CA PRO A 37 12.52 -11.20 24.41
C PRO A 37 11.78 -10.28 23.43
N TYR A 38 10.49 -10.00 23.69
CA TYR A 38 9.70 -9.03 22.92
C TYR A 38 10.25 -7.60 23.04
N GLN A 39 10.65 -7.19 24.24
CA GLN A 39 11.18 -5.86 24.46
C GLN A 39 12.56 -5.70 23.80
N GLU A 40 13.39 -6.73 23.80
CA GLU A 40 14.68 -6.71 23.11
C GLU A 40 14.48 -6.51 21.60
N THR A 41 13.60 -7.30 20.97
CA THR A 41 13.28 -7.14 19.55
C THR A 41 12.70 -5.76 19.22
N GLN A 42 11.80 -5.24 20.07
CA GLN A 42 11.24 -3.89 19.90
C GLN A 42 12.31 -2.81 20.02
N ASP A 43 13.19 -2.90 21.02
CA ASP A 43 14.28 -1.94 21.23
C ASP A 43 15.28 -1.98 20.06
N ASP A 44 15.64 -3.17 19.58
CA ASP A 44 16.56 -3.37 18.46
C ASP A 44 16.00 -2.77 17.16
N GLU A 45 14.72 -3.02 16.86
CA GLU A 45 14.06 -2.45 15.69
C GLU A 45 13.97 -0.91 15.78
N LEU A 46 13.65 -0.37 16.96
CA LEU A 46 13.60 1.08 17.19
C LEU A 46 14.96 1.75 17.00
N ILE A 47 16.05 1.09 17.41
CA ILE A 47 17.42 1.59 17.21
C ILE A 47 17.78 1.54 15.72
N ALA A 48 17.44 0.45 15.03
CA ALA A 48 17.67 0.31 13.60
C ALA A 48 16.92 1.39 12.81
N LEU A 49 15.62 1.59 13.09
CA LEU A 49 14.80 2.60 12.43
C LEU A 49 15.31 4.02 12.68
N ALA A 50 15.65 4.35 13.93
CA ALA A 50 16.23 5.65 14.25
C ALA A 50 17.56 5.90 13.53
N SER A 51 18.38 4.85 13.35
CA SER A 51 19.66 4.95 12.65
C SER A 51 19.50 5.10 11.14
N ILE A 52 18.50 4.45 10.54
CA ILE A 52 18.25 4.47 9.09
C ILE A 52 17.59 5.77 8.67
N TYR A 53 16.56 6.21 9.40
CA TYR A 53 15.75 7.37 9.01
C TYR A 53 16.22 8.68 9.66
N GLY A 54 17.01 8.63 10.73
CA GLY A 54 17.58 9.82 11.36
C GLY A 54 16.51 10.85 11.72
N ASP A 55 16.56 12.01 11.06
CA ASP A 55 15.63 13.13 11.27
C ASP A 55 14.20 12.84 10.80
N ASP A 56 14.02 11.91 9.86
CA ASP A 56 12.70 11.49 9.39
C ASP A 56 11.99 10.55 10.41
N PHE A 57 12.68 10.12 11.47
CA PHE A 57 12.12 9.29 12.54
C PHE A 57 11.91 10.10 13.82
N ARG A 58 10.68 10.07 14.35
CA ARG A 58 10.31 10.81 15.55
C ARG A 58 9.61 9.92 16.57
N ARG A 59 10.19 9.79 17.77
CA ARG A 59 9.51 9.11 18.89
C ARG A 59 8.41 9.98 19.46
N ILE A 60 7.27 9.37 19.76
CA ILE A 60 6.16 10.00 20.46
C ILE A 60 6.19 9.48 21.90
N GLU A 61 6.60 10.35 22.81
CA GLU A 61 6.52 10.06 24.24
C GLU A 61 5.06 10.16 24.67
N THR A 62 4.42 9.00 24.88
CA THR A 62 3.11 8.96 25.53
C THR A 62 3.30 9.21 27.02
N HIS A 63 3.02 10.45 27.44
CA HIS A 63 3.15 10.92 28.82
C HIS A 63 2.07 10.28 29.71
N GLN A 64 2.18 8.98 29.98
CA GLN A 64 1.25 8.24 30.83
C GLN A 64 1.84 8.08 32.24
N SER A 65 0.97 8.22 33.25
CA SER A 65 1.27 8.29 34.68
C SER A 65 2.35 7.30 35.14
N ALA A 66 3.17 7.75 36.10
CA ALA A 66 4.41 7.20 36.64
C ALA A 66 4.49 5.70 37.05
N TRP A 67 3.49 4.88 36.74
CA TRP A 67 3.42 3.46 37.10
C TRP A 67 2.98 2.53 35.95
N LYS A 68 2.66 3.04 34.75
CA LYS A 68 2.32 2.21 33.60
C LYS A 68 3.46 2.22 32.58
N LYS A 69 3.92 1.03 32.19
CA LYS A 69 4.84 0.85 31.07
C LYS A 69 4.08 1.23 29.79
N SER A 70 4.44 2.35 29.19
CA SER A 70 3.84 2.83 27.95
C SER A 70 4.29 1.95 26.77
N GLU A 71 3.37 1.71 25.85
CA GLU A 71 3.71 1.14 24.55
C GLU A 71 4.57 2.14 23.75
N PRO A 72 5.65 1.69 23.10
CA PRO A 72 6.49 2.59 22.32
C PRO A 72 5.74 3.03 21.05
N SER A 73 5.60 4.35 20.90
CA SER A 73 4.95 5.00 19.77
C SER A 73 5.94 5.90 19.04
N PHE A 74 5.88 5.93 17.71
CA PHE A 74 6.74 6.77 16.88
C PHE A 74 6.09 7.07 15.53
N GLU A 75 6.64 8.04 14.83
CA GLU A 75 6.28 8.45 13.48
C GLU A 75 7.50 8.34 12.57
N ILE A 76 7.27 7.88 11.34
CA ILE A 76 8.27 7.87 10.27
C ILE A 76 7.73 8.71 9.13
N PHE A 77 8.49 9.72 8.75
CA PHE A 77 8.23 10.52 7.56
C PHE A 77 8.78 9.80 6.33
N ILE A 78 7.88 9.39 5.45
CA ILE A 78 8.22 8.68 4.21
C ILE A 78 8.06 9.67 3.07
N LYS A 79 9.15 9.94 2.37
CA LYS A 79 9.22 10.82 1.20
C LYS A 79 9.81 10.08 0.00
N THR A 80 9.25 10.35 -1.17
CA THR A 80 9.84 9.97 -2.46
C THR A 80 10.83 11.06 -2.91
N SER A 81 11.57 10.81 -4.01
CA SER A 81 12.45 11.79 -4.67
C SER A 81 11.74 13.12 -4.96
N ASP A 82 10.45 13.05 -5.30
CA ASP A 82 9.56 14.21 -5.43
C ASP A 82 8.89 14.52 -4.08
N GLU A 83 9.13 15.72 -3.54
CA GLU A 83 8.54 16.17 -2.25
C GLU A 83 7.01 16.19 -2.24
N ASP A 84 6.39 16.24 -3.42
CA ASP A 84 4.94 16.17 -3.63
C ASP A 84 4.33 14.86 -3.09
N PHE A 85 5.13 13.78 -3.06
CA PHE A 85 4.71 12.46 -2.60
C PHE A 85 5.35 12.15 -1.26
N SER A 86 4.66 12.56 -0.20
CA SER A 86 5.04 12.26 1.18
C SER A 86 3.85 11.74 1.99
N VAL A 87 4.16 10.94 3.00
CA VAL A 87 3.20 10.44 4.00
C VAL A 87 3.90 10.23 5.32
N THR A 88 3.18 10.39 6.43
CA THR A 88 3.71 10.09 7.76
C THR A 88 3.06 8.81 8.29
N LEU A 89 3.87 7.78 8.54
CA LEU A 89 3.43 6.53 9.16
C LEU A 89 3.57 6.63 10.67
N GLY A 90 2.44 6.68 11.38
CA GLY A 90 2.39 6.57 12.83
C GLY A 90 2.26 5.12 13.27
N VAL A 91 3.18 4.68 14.12
CA VAL A 91 3.28 3.30 14.61
C VAL A 91 3.19 3.30 16.13
N THR A 92 2.42 2.36 16.69
CA THR A 92 2.47 2.01 18.12
C THR A 92 2.64 0.51 18.24
N LEU A 93 3.75 0.08 18.85
CA LEU A 93 4.04 -1.34 19.04
C LEU A 93 3.28 -1.86 20.25
N THR A 94 2.62 -3.00 20.08
CA THR A 94 1.93 -3.69 21.17
C THR A 94 2.95 -4.39 22.08
N LEU A 95 2.58 -4.64 23.34
CA LEU A 95 3.44 -5.36 24.28
C LEU A 95 3.84 -6.78 23.84
N THR A 96 3.11 -7.39 22.90
CA THR A 96 3.36 -8.74 22.38
C THR A 96 3.93 -8.74 20.97
N TYR A 97 4.23 -7.58 20.39
CA TYR A 97 4.91 -7.47 19.11
C TYR A 97 6.28 -8.18 19.14
N PRO A 98 6.66 -8.94 18.09
CA PRO A 98 6.03 -9.06 16.76
C PRO A 98 4.92 -10.12 16.62
N LYS A 99 4.52 -10.81 17.70
CA LYS A 99 3.46 -11.84 17.64
C LYS A 99 2.07 -11.28 17.39
N SER A 100 1.86 -10.01 17.68
CA SER A 100 0.63 -9.29 17.32
C SER A 100 0.95 -8.09 16.45
N ALA A 101 -0.02 -7.71 15.61
CA ALA A 101 0.14 -6.57 14.71
C ALA A 101 0.35 -5.27 15.49
N PRO A 102 1.23 -4.39 15.02
CA PRO A 102 1.33 -3.03 15.53
C PRO A 102 0.09 -2.21 15.14
N LEU A 103 -0.18 -1.14 15.88
CA LEU A 103 -1.21 -0.18 15.51
C LEU A 103 -0.62 0.84 14.53
N LEU A 104 -1.14 0.86 13.31
CA LEU A 104 -0.65 1.69 12.22
C LEU A 104 -1.68 2.76 11.88
N THR A 105 -1.19 3.98 11.62
CA THR A 105 -1.99 5.13 11.21
C THR A 105 -1.25 5.89 10.12
N LEU A 106 -1.97 6.36 9.11
CA LEU A 106 -1.41 7.22 8.06
C LEU A 106 -1.84 8.67 8.30
N LYS A 107 -0.88 9.59 8.24
CA LYS A 107 -1.07 11.04 8.40
C LYS A 107 -0.46 11.76 7.20
N ASN A 108 -0.86 13.02 7.00
CA ASN A 108 -0.39 13.89 5.90
C ASN A 108 -0.56 13.26 4.51
N THR A 109 -1.76 12.73 4.22
CA THR A 109 -2.07 12.12 2.92
C THR A 109 -2.66 13.12 1.93
N ASP A 110 -2.75 14.41 2.27
CA ASP A 110 -3.49 15.42 1.51
C ASP A 110 -2.99 15.61 0.06
N GLY A 111 -1.68 15.43 -0.17
CA GLY A 111 -1.08 15.50 -1.52
C GLY A 111 -1.31 14.26 -2.39
N LEU A 112 -1.86 13.17 -1.83
CA LEU A 112 -1.99 11.89 -2.52
C LEU A 112 -3.36 11.71 -3.18
N ARG A 113 -3.36 11.06 -4.34
CA ARG A 113 -4.58 10.63 -5.03
C ARG A 113 -5.31 9.55 -4.23
N GLU A 114 -6.63 9.49 -4.39
CA GLU A 114 -7.50 8.50 -3.70
C GLU A 114 -7.08 7.06 -3.98
N SER A 115 -6.65 6.76 -5.21
CA SER A 115 -6.14 5.43 -5.58
C SER A 115 -4.88 5.05 -4.82
N THR A 116 -3.95 5.98 -4.62
CA THR A 116 -2.72 5.78 -3.85
C THR A 116 -3.05 5.63 -2.36
N LYS A 117 -3.93 6.48 -1.82
CA LYS A 117 -4.41 6.38 -0.43
C LYS A 117 -5.02 5.00 -0.15
N PHE A 118 -5.87 4.52 -1.06
CA PHE A 118 -6.49 3.20 -0.94
C PHE A 118 -5.45 2.07 -0.94
N LYS A 119 -4.43 2.15 -1.80
CA LYS A 119 -3.33 1.17 -1.80
C LYS A 119 -2.54 1.19 -0.49
N LEU A 120 -2.16 2.37 0.00
CA LEU A 120 -1.45 2.51 1.27
C LEU A 120 -2.29 1.97 2.44
N GLN A 121 -3.58 2.29 2.46
CA GLN A 121 -4.50 1.77 3.47
C GLN A 121 -4.59 0.24 3.42
N LYS A 122 -4.67 -0.34 2.22
CA LYS A 122 -4.66 -1.79 2.05
C LYS A 122 -3.38 -2.41 2.61
N ILE A 123 -2.22 -1.82 2.34
CA ILE A 123 -0.92 -2.28 2.82
C ILE A 123 -0.89 -2.34 4.35
N ILE A 124 -1.27 -1.27 5.05
CA ILE A 124 -1.27 -1.24 6.53
C ILE A 124 -2.28 -2.21 7.15
N GLU A 125 -3.32 -2.61 6.41
CA GLU A 125 -4.33 -3.56 6.88
C GLU A 125 -4.00 -5.04 6.58
N THR A 126 -3.26 -5.31 5.50
CA THR A 126 -2.96 -6.67 5.04
C THR A 126 -1.56 -7.13 5.41
N LEU A 127 -0.52 -6.31 5.18
CA LEU A 127 0.87 -6.74 5.39
C LEU A 127 1.16 -7.19 6.83
N PRO A 128 0.73 -6.47 7.89
CA PRO A 128 0.99 -6.93 9.25
C PRO A 128 0.42 -8.32 9.52
N LYS A 129 -0.73 -8.66 8.93
CA LYS A 129 -1.37 -9.97 9.12
C LYS A 129 -0.61 -11.11 8.42
N GLU A 130 0.07 -10.79 7.33
CA GLU A 130 0.89 -11.74 6.59
C GLU A 130 2.22 -11.99 7.33
N LEU A 131 2.85 -10.92 7.82
CA LEU A 131 4.17 -10.95 8.45
C LEU A 131 4.17 -11.47 9.90
N ILE A 132 3.03 -11.47 10.60
CA ILE A 132 2.92 -12.10 11.94
C ILE A 132 3.39 -13.56 11.94
N LYS A 133 3.22 -14.29 10.83
CA LYS A 133 3.61 -15.71 10.73
C LYS A 133 5.10 -15.94 10.91
N GLU A 134 5.91 -14.94 10.61
CA GLU A 134 7.37 -15.02 10.68
C GLU A 134 7.91 -14.64 12.06
N GLU A 135 7.04 -14.14 12.95
CA GLU A 135 7.36 -13.68 14.31
C GLU A 135 8.58 -12.74 14.37
N GLN A 136 8.74 -11.89 13.35
CA GLN A 136 9.88 -10.99 13.18
C GLN A 136 9.47 -9.51 13.12
N ALA A 137 10.45 -8.63 13.34
CA ALA A 137 10.35 -7.19 13.11
C ALA A 137 9.89 -6.91 11.67
N MET A 138 8.79 -6.18 11.54
CA MET A 138 8.04 -5.99 10.29
C MET A 138 7.84 -4.51 9.92
N ILE A 139 8.25 -3.55 10.76
CA ILE A 139 8.01 -2.13 10.48
C ILE A 139 8.80 -1.68 9.25
N MET A 140 10.04 -2.14 9.10
CA MET A 140 10.85 -1.82 7.93
C MET A 140 10.16 -2.27 6.64
N GLU A 141 9.64 -3.49 6.60
CA GLU A 141 8.96 -4.04 5.43
C GLU A 141 7.72 -3.24 5.06
N ILE A 142 6.94 -2.82 6.06
CA ILE A 142 5.76 -1.97 5.86
C ILE A 142 6.16 -0.61 5.30
N VAL A 143 7.25 0.00 5.81
CA VAL A 143 7.74 1.28 5.29
C VAL A 143 8.22 1.14 3.85
N THR A 144 8.97 0.08 3.52
CA THR A 144 9.42 -0.21 2.15
C THR A 144 8.24 -0.35 1.20
N ALA A 145 7.22 -1.14 1.56
CA ALA A 145 6.03 -1.30 0.74
C ALA A 145 5.25 0.02 0.54
N CYS A 146 5.20 0.88 1.56
CA CYS A 146 4.65 2.22 1.42
C CYS A 146 5.47 3.08 0.44
N GLN A 147 6.81 3.04 0.52
CA GLN A 147 7.70 3.75 -0.42
C GLN A 147 7.49 3.31 -1.86
N GLU A 148 7.39 2.00 -2.12
CA GLU A 148 7.13 1.47 -3.47
C GLU A 148 5.82 2.02 -4.07
N VAL A 149 4.76 2.12 -3.27
CA VAL A 149 3.47 2.66 -3.74
C VAL A 149 3.57 4.16 -4.05
N LEU A 150 4.33 4.91 -3.25
CA LEU A 150 4.57 6.34 -3.50
C LEU A 150 5.40 6.53 -4.78
N GLU A 151 6.44 5.72 -4.97
CA GLU A 151 7.29 5.77 -6.16
C GLU A 151 6.47 5.43 -7.42
N GLN A 152 5.64 4.39 -7.39
CA GLN A 152 4.72 4.08 -8.48
C GLN A 152 3.75 5.22 -8.80
N ALA A 153 3.30 5.96 -7.78
CA ALA A 153 2.44 7.12 -7.97
C ALA A 153 3.19 8.30 -8.59
N ALA A 154 4.44 8.53 -8.19
CA ALA A 154 5.33 9.54 -8.77
C ALA A 154 5.69 9.21 -10.22
N GLU A 155 6.03 7.96 -10.52
CA GLU A 155 6.26 7.48 -11.89
C GLU A 155 5.02 7.61 -12.77
N ALA A 156 3.83 7.26 -12.25
CA ALA A 156 2.58 7.43 -12.98
C ALA A 156 2.27 8.90 -13.27
N LYS A 157 2.65 9.79 -12.35
CA LYS A 157 2.61 11.25 -12.50
C LYS A 157 3.56 11.72 -13.60
N ALA A 158 4.84 11.39 -13.50
CA ALA A 158 5.86 11.73 -14.50
C ALA A 158 5.54 11.17 -15.90
N ALA A 159 4.96 9.98 -15.99
CA ALA A 159 4.58 9.34 -17.26
C ALA A 159 3.33 9.93 -17.91
N GLY A 160 2.68 10.94 -17.32
CA GLY A 160 1.47 11.55 -17.86
C GLY A 160 0.26 10.61 -17.87
N ARG A 161 0.31 9.49 -17.12
CA ARG A 161 -0.84 8.59 -16.88
C ARG A 161 -1.83 9.20 -15.88
N GLU A 162 -1.70 10.50 -15.64
CA GLU A 162 -2.40 11.31 -14.65
C GLU A 162 -3.85 11.62 -14.98
N LEU A 163 -4.27 11.42 -16.22
CA LEU A 163 -5.65 11.62 -16.59
C LEU A 163 -6.32 10.24 -16.68
N PRO A 164 -7.31 9.92 -15.82
CA PRO A 164 -8.37 9.03 -16.30
C PRO A 164 -8.93 9.72 -17.55
N THR A 165 -8.56 9.22 -18.74
CA THR A 165 -8.97 9.89 -19.96
C THR A 165 -10.49 9.78 -20.05
N LEU A 166 -11.18 10.91 -20.06
CA LEU A 166 -12.63 11.00 -20.34
C LEU A 166 -13.04 10.23 -21.61
N GLN A 167 -12.07 9.97 -22.50
CA GLN A 167 -12.19 9.10 -23.66
C GLN A 167 -12.51 7.64 -23.32
N GLU A 168 -11.93 7.07 -22.26
CA GLU A 168 -12.04 5.63 -21.99
C GLU A 168 -13.37 5.28 -21.33
N GLU A 169 -13.88 6.18 -20.48
CA GLU A 169 -15.25 6.10 -19.95
C GLU A 169 -16.30 6.33 -21.07
N ARG A 170 -16.03 7.25 -22.03
CA ARG A 170 -16.85 7.38 -23.25
C ARG A 170 -16.78 6.17 -24.15
N ALA A 171 -15.61 5.56 -24.35
CA ALA A 171 -15.45 4.39 -25.20
C ALA A 171 -16.18 3.16 -24.64
N ALA A 172 -16.16 2.96 -23.31
CA ALA A 172 -16.94 1.89 -22.67
C ALA A 172 -18.46 2.14 -22.79
N HIS A 173 -18.90 3.38 -22.62
CA HIS A 173 -20.32 3.74 -22.75
C HIS A 173 -20.81 3.66 -24.21
N GLU A 174 -20.01 4.13 -25.17
CA GLU A 174 -20.29 4.04 -26.61
C GLU A 174 -20.28 2.58 -27.09
N ALA A 175 -19.35 1.74 -26.60
CA ALA A 175 -19.31 0.31 -26.93
C ALA A 175 -20.52 -0.46 -26.36
N ALA A 176 -20.94 -0.12 -25.13
CA ALA A 176 -22.15 -0.72 -24.54
C ALA A 176 -23.42 -0.28 -25.29
N ALA A 177 -23.52 0.99 -25.67
CA ALA A 177 -24.64 1.50 -26.47
C ALA A 177 -24.68 0.89 -27.88
N ALA A 178 -23.52 0.69 -28.51
CA ALA A 178 -23.41 0.06 -29.83
C ALA A 178 -23.83 -1.42 -29.80
N GLN A 179 -23.43 -2.18 -28.77
CA GLN A 179 -23.85 -3.58 -28.63
C GLN A 179 -25.37 -3.71 -28.44
N ILE A 180 -25.98 -2.84 -27.62
CA ILE A 180 -27.44 -2.84 -27.42
C ILE A 180 -28.17 -2.52 -28.73
N LEU A 181 -27.63 -1.61 -29.56
CA LEU A 181 -28.23 -1.29 -30.86
C LEU A 181 -28.10 -2.43 -31.87
N GLU A 182 -26.94 -3.11 -31.91
CA GLU A 182 -26.71 -4.26 -32.79
C GLU A 182 -27.66 -5.43 -32.44
N ASP A 183 -27.82 -5.72 -31.14
CA ASP A 183 -28.72 -6.78 -30.66
C ASP A 183 -30.19 -6.50 -31.00
N GLN A 184 -30.64 -5.24 -30.88
CA GLN A 184 -31.99 -4.84 -31.29
C GLN A 184 -32.22 -5.01 -32.80
N ARG A 185 -31.23 -4.68 -33.63
CA ARG A 185 -31.33 -4.85 -35.09
C ARG A 185 -31.43 -6.33 -35.47
N LEU A 186 -30.63 -7.19 -34.84
CA LEU A 186 -30.67 -8.63 -35.08
C LEU A 186 -32.02 -9.24 -34.63
N GLU A 187 -32.60 -8.77 -33.53
CA GLU A 187 -33.93 -9.22 -33.10
C GLU A 187 -35.05 -8.74 -34.03
N GLU A 188 -34.98 -7.51 -34.55
CA GLU A 188 -35.92 -7.04 -35.56
C GLU A 188 -35.83 -7.81 -36.87
N GLU A 189 -34.62 -8.13 -37.33
CA GLU A 189 -34.41 -8.94 -38.54
C GLU A 189 -34.95 -10.36 -38.34
N LYS A 190 -34.67 -10.99 -37.20
CA LYS A 190 -35.25 -12.30 -36.85
C LYS A 190 -36.77 -12.24 -36.81
N LYS A 191 -37.35 -11.20 -36.21
CA LYS A 191 -38.82 -11.01 -36.19
C LYS A 191 -39.39 -10.77 -37.59
N LYS A 192 -38.72 -10.01 -38.45
CA LYS A 192 -39.13 -9.80 -39.85
C LYS A 192 -39.09 -11.09 -40.64
N ILE A 193 -38.01 -11.87 -40.54
CA ILE A 193 -37.86 -13.17 -41.21
C ILE A 193 -38.93 -14.17 -40.75
N VAL A 194 -39.25 -14.19 -39.45
CA VAL A 194 -40.30 -15.08 -38.90
C VAL A 194 -41.71 -14.59 -39.23
N SER A 195 -41.93 -13.28 -39.33
CA SER A 195 -43.24 -12.68 -39.63
C SER A 195 -43.58 -12.61 -41.12
N LEU A 196 -42.61 -12.83 -42.02
CA LEU A 196 -42.86 -12.92 -43.45
C LEU A 196 -43.73 -14.15 -43.72
N PRO A 197 -44.99 -13.97 -44.16
CA PRO A 197 -45.83 -15.10 -44.48
C PRO A 197 -45.29 -15.74 -45.76
N LEU A 198 -44.99 -17.04 -45.76
CA LEU A 198 -44.83 -17.84 -46.97
C LEU A 198 -46.13 -17.76 -47.79
N LYS A 199 -46.29 -16.71 -48.59
CA LYS A 199 -47.38 -16.53 -49.54
C LYS A 199 -46.81 -16.42 -50.94
N SER A 200 -46.28 -17.55 -51.42
CA SER A 200 -46.39 -17.99 -52.82
C SER A 200 -45.45 -19.18 -53.10
N ALA A 201 -45.74 -20.32 -52.48
CA ALA A 201 -45.28 -21.62 -52.96
C ALA A 201 -46.48 -22.38 -53.55
N LYS A 202 -46.90 -22.03 -54.78
CA LYS A 202 -47.54 -22.90 -55.80
C LYS A 202 -48.34 -22.12 -56.86
N PHE A 203 -47.76 -22.00 -58.06
CA PHE A 203 -48.41 -21.92 -59.39
C PHE A 203 -47.23 -21.77 -60.37
N ILE A 204 -46.93 -22.57 -61.41
CA ILE A 204 -47.73 -23.37 -62.32
C ILE A 204 -46.81 -24.48 -62.88
N ILE A 205 -47.22 -25.72 -62.77
CA ILE A 205 -46.77 -26.81 -63.64
C ILE A 205 -47.67 -26.69 -64.88
N GLY A 206 -47.15 -26.12 -65.96
CA GLY A 206 -47.93 -25.71 -67.13
C GLY A 206 -47.63 -26.57 -68.35
N TRP A 207 -48.59 -27.42 -68.69
CA TRP A 207 -48.91 -27.99 -70.01
C TRP A 207 -48.05 -27.62 -71.25
N SER A 208 -47.64 -28.68 -71.96
CA SER A 208 -47.25 -28.70 -73.39
C SER A 208 -48.47 -28.44 -74.31
N PRO A 209 -48.34 -27.92 -75.55
CA PRO A 209 -48.05 -28.79 -76.71
C PRO A 209 -47.35 -28.17 -77.95
N ARG A 210 -46.43 -28.95 -78.52
CA ARG A 210 -46.22 -29.33 -79.96
C ARG A 210 -47.07 -28.62 -81.06
N LYS A 211 -46.43 -27.89 -82.02
CA LYS A 211 -46.40 -28.15 -83.51
C LYS A 211 -45.89 -26.99 -84.40
N LYS A 212 -44.88 -27.33 -85.22
CA LYS A 212 -44.72 -27.17 -86.70
C LYS A 212 -44.57 -25.79 -87.39
N ARG A 213 -43.37 -25.59 -87.98
CA ARG A 213 -43.01 -25.37 -89.42
C ARG A 213 -41.82 -24.41 -89.51
N GLU A 214 -40.65 -24.89 -89.93
CA GLU A 214 -40.17 -24.88 -91.33
C GLU A 214 -40.08 -23.46 -91.90
N CYS A 215 -38.85 -22.99 -92.19
CA CYS A 215 -38.48 -22.42 -93.48
C CYS A 215 -37.00 -21.96 -93.52
N LEU A 216 -36.29 -22.53 -94.50
CA LEU A 216 -35.20 -21.97 -95.30
C LEU A 216 -33.80 -21.71 -94.69
N ALA A 217 -32.89 -22.65 -95.02
CA ALA A 217 -31.51 -22.32 -95.43
C ALA A 217 -31.54 -21.52 -96.76
N PRO A 218 -30.45 -20.85 -97.19
CA PRO A 218 -29.32 -21.59 -97.78
C PRO A 218 -27.93 -20.94 -97.67
N TRP A 219 -26.90 -21.79 -97.90
CA TRP A 219 -25.62 -21.51 -98.59
C TRP A 219 -24.68 -20.43 -98.01
N CYS A 220 -23.36 -20.42 -98.18
CA CYS A 220 -22.39 -21.19 -98.96
C CYS A 220 -21.03 -20.90 -98.26
N LYS A 221 -20.18 -21.91 -98.06
CA LYS A 221 -18.88 -22.11 -98.74
C LYS A 221 -17.83 -21.00 -98.63
N MET A 222 -16.63 -21.48 -98.27
CA MET A 222 -15.29 -21.04 -98.68
C MET A 222 -14.90 -19.58 -98.44
N SER A 223 -13.87 -19.38 -97.61
CA SER A 223 -12.53 -19.21 -98.17
C SER A 223 -11.45 -19.53 -97.15
#